data_AF-A0AAU0RCL4-F1
#
_entry.id   AF-A0AAU0RCL4-F1
#
_cell.length_a   1.000
_cell.length_b   1.000
_cell.length_c   1.000
_cell.angle_alpha   90.00
_cell.angle_beta   90.00
_cell.angle_gamma   90.00
#
_symmetry.space_group_name_H-M   'P 1'
#
loop_
_entity.id
_entity.type
_entity.pdbx_description
1 polymer ?
#
loop_
_entity_poly.entity_id
_entity_poly.type
_entity_poly.pdbx_seq_one_letter_code
_entity_poly.pdbx_strand_id
1 'polypeptide(L)'
;MSYNDYPDSAYFPQNLRTEHIKDPYLVLYEFFDYCGLPEVRRTFWEFFKAAVTGKFNKESYKYVRVSIVELYEKIQKLIEAAHLINEEYKKKKELQVSEVTDIQHLSNFGKSNMKKKLSKLLQIRLSQNAFTRCVILMQTANMSLNMIISS
;
A
#
# COMPACT_ATOMS: atom_id res chain seq x y z
N MET A 1 5.53 8.59 -26.77
CA MET A 1 5.59 9.56 -25.66
C MET A 1 5.73 8.78 -24.38
N SER A 2 6.77 9.07 -23.59
CA SER A 2 7.05 8.37 -22.33
C SER A 2 6.25 9.00 -21.21
N TYR A 3 5.85 8.19 -20.20
CA TYR A 3 5.10 8.65 -19.03
C TYR A 3 5.77 9.81 -18.28
N ASN A 4 7.11 9.88 -18.32
CA ASN A 4 7.90 10.89 -17.59
C ASN A 4 8.09 12.22 -18.32
N ASP A 5 7.49 12.42 -19.49
CA ASP A 5 7.71 13.63 -20.30
C ASP A 5 6.79 14.81 -19.89
N TYR A 6 5.85 14.61 -18.95
CA TYR A 6 4.88 15.61 -18.53
C TYR A 6 5.25 16.25 -17.18
N PRO A 7 5.04 17.57 -17.01
CA PRO A 7 5.26 18.23 -15.73
C PRO A 7 4.26 17.74 -14.68
N ASP A 8 4.62 17.78 -13.40
CA ASP A 8 3.75 17.36 -12.29
C ASP A 8 2.38 18.07 -12.30
N SER A 9 2.34 19.32 -12.75
CA SER A 9 1.10 20.09 -12.88
C SER A 9 0.11 19.51 -13.90
N ALA A 10 0.57 18.69 -14.85
CA ALA A 10 -0.28 18.04 -15.85
C ALA A 10 -1.14 16.91 -15.26
N TYR A 11 -0.75 16.38 -14.10
CA TYR A 11 -1.52 15.33 -13.40
C TYR A 11 -2.62 15.91 -12.50
N PHE A 12 -2.64 17.23 -12.32
CA PHE A 12 -3.69 17.88 -11.55
C PHE A 12 -5.01 17.92 -12.36
N PRO A 13 -6.17 17.59 -11.74
CA PRO A 13 -7.47 17.66 -12.40
C PRO A 13 -7.74 19.04 -12.99
N GLN A 14 -8.19 19.11 -14.25
CA GLN A 14 -8.50 20.36 -14.94
C GLN A 14 -10.01 20.60 -15.05
N ASN A 15 -10.80 19.53 -15.07
CA ASN A 15 -12.24 19.56 -15.34
C ASN A 15 -13.10 19.32 -14.09
N LEU A 16 -12.49 18.88 -12.99
CA LEU A 16 -13.18 18.65 -11.71
C LEU A 16 -13.40 19.95 -10.91
N ARG A 17 -14.57 20.06 -10.27
CA ARG A 17 -14.86 21.10 -9.28
C ARG A 17 -14.18 20.77 -7.95
N THR A 18 -14.05 21.77 -7.08
CA THR A 18 -13.47 21.58 -5.73
C THR A 18 -14.20 20.50 -4.92
N GLU A 19 -15.52 20.39 -5.07
CA GLU A 19 -16.33 19.34 -4.44
C GLU A 19 -15.94 17.94 -4.96
N HIS A 20 -15.80 17.80 -6.27
CA HIS A 20 -15.38 16.55 -6.93
C HIS A 20 -13.93 16.17 -6.64
N ILE A 21 -13.05 17.15 -6.39
CA ILE A 21 -11.67 16.87 -5.97
C ILE A 21 -11.64 16.34 -4.52
N LYS A 22 -12.52 16.86 -3.66
CA LYS A 22 -12.66 16.39 -2.27
C LYS A 22 -13.32 15.02 -2.18
N ASP A 23 -14.29 14.76 -3.04
CA ASP A 23 -14.98 13.47 -3.16
C ASP A 23 -15.13 13.06 -4.63
N PRO A 24 -14.16 12.32 -5.20
CA PRO A 24 -14.20 11.89 -6.60
C PRO A 24 -15.28 10.84 -6.87
N TYR A 25 -15.83 10.19 -5.85
CA TYR A 25 -16.93 9.22 -6.04
C TYR A 25 -18.24 9.91 -6.41
N LEU A 26 -18.41 11.18 -6.04
CA LEU A 26 -19.55 11.99 -6.47
C LEU A 26 -19.63 12.11 -8.01
N VAL A 27 -18.48 12.15 -8.70
CA VAL A 27 -18.43 12.18 -10.17
C VAL A 27 -18.95 10.87 -10.77
N LEU A 28 -18.65 9.72 -10.15
CA LEU A 28 -19.20 8.44 -10.60
C LEU A 28 -20.72 8.41 -10.46
N TYR A 29 -21.23 8.91 -9.33
CA TYR A 29 -22.68 8.99 -9.08
C TYR A 29 -23.36 9.90 -10.11
N GLU A 30 -22.87 11.13 -10.29
CA GLU A 30 -23.41 12.08 -11.26
C GLU A 30 -23.32 11.57 -12.71
N PHE A 31 -22.28 10.80 -13.05
CA PHE A 31 -22.13 10.23 -14.39
C PHE A 31 -23.24 9.22 -14.69
N PHE A 32 -23.49 8.28 -13.77
CA PHE A 32 -24.50 7.24 -13.96
C PHE A 32 -25.93 7.70 -13.68
N ASP A 33 -26.12 8.83 -12.98
CA ASP A 33 -27.38 9.55 -12.90
C ASP A 33 -27.71 10.24 -14.23
N TYR A 34 -26.71 10.81 -14.90
CA TYR A 34 -26.86 11.42 -16.23
C TYR A 34 -27.13 10.38 -17.33
N CYS A 35 -26.36 9.28 -17.36
CA CYS A 35 -26.43 8.31 -18.45
C CYS A 35 -26.10 6.89 -17.99
N GLY A 36 -27.04 5.97 -18.20
CA GLY A 36 -26.88 4.55 -17.89
C GLY A 36 -25.86 3.86 -18.79
N LEU A 37 -25.36 2.71 -18.34
CA LEU A 37 -24.34 1.95 -19.08
C LEU A 37 -24.79 1.53 -20.50
N PRO A 38 -26.04 1.07 -20.73
CA PRO A 38 -26.52 0.77 -22.08
C PRO A 38 -26.55 1.99 -23.00
N GLU A 39 -26.95 3.14 -22.48
CA GLU A 39 -27.04 4.42 -23.18
C GLU A 39 -25.65 4.92 -23.58
N VAL A 40 -24.68 4.89 -22.66
CA VAL A 40 -23.28 5.23 -22.95
C VAL A 40 -22.75 4.38 -24.10
N ARG A 41 -22.94 3.06 -24.05
CA ARG A 41 -22.48 2.14 -25.11
C ARG A 41 -23.13 2.44 -26.45
N ARG A 42 -24.44 2.71 -26.47
CA ARG A 42 -25.17 3.06 -27.68
C ARG A 42 -24.67 4.38 -28.27
N THR A 43 -24.54 5.42 -27.46
CA THR A 43 -24.08 6.74 -27.89
C THR A 43 -22.67 6.66 -28.49
N PHE A 44 -21.77 5.91 -27.86
CA PHE A 44 -20.44 5.67 -28.39
C PHE A 44 -20.45 4.93 -29.73
N TRP A 45 -21.31 3.92 -29.86
CA TRP A 45 -21.44 3.17 -31.11
C TRP A 45 -21.96 4.04 -32.26
N GLU A 46 -22.99 4.86 -32.00
CA GLU A 46 -23.51 5.79 -33.00
C GLU A 46 -22.47 6.85 -33.40
N PHE A 47 -21.73 7.38 -32.42
CA PHE A 47 -20.62 8.29 -32.69
C PHE A 47 -19.54 7.64 -33.56
N PHE A 48 -19.11 6.43 -33.22
CA PHE A 48 -18.10 5.70 -33.97
C PHE A 48 -18.54 5.44 -35.41
N LYS A 49 -19.78 4.96 -35.62
CA LYS A 49 -20.33 4.78 -36.97
C LYS A 49 -20.35 6.08 -37.76
N ALA A 50 -20.75 7.19 -37.15
CA ALA A 50 -20.81 8.48 -37.83
C ALA A 50 -19.40 8.97 -38.21
N ALA A 51 -18.41 8.81 -37.32
CA ALA A 51 -17.03 9.17 -37.57
C ALA A 51 -16.40 8.36 -38.72
N VAL A 52 -16.63 7.03 -38.75
CA VAL A 52 -16.04 6.13 -39.75
C VAL A 52 -16.72 6.27 -41.12
N THR A 53 -18.03 6.42 -41.16
CA THR A 53 -18.78 6.49 -42.43
C THR A 53 -18.75 7.87 -43.07
N GLY A 54 -18.37 8.91 -42.32
CA GLY A 54 -18.44 10.31 -42.74
C GLY A 54 -19.87 10.81 -42.99
N LYS A 55 -20.89 9.99 -42.70
CA LYS A 55 -22.29 10.30 -42.93
C LYS A 55 -22.91 10.75 -41.62
N PHE A 56 -23.09 12.06 -41.50
CA PHE A 56 -23.98 12.67 -40.51
C PHE A 56 -25.28 13.05 -41.20
N ASN A 57 -26.34 12.28 -40.98
CA ASN A 57 -27.67 12.54 -41.53
C ASN A 57 -28.16 13.89 -40.94
N LYS A 58 -28.65 14.82 -41.78
CA LYS A 58 -28.84 16.21 -41.37
C LYS A 58 -29.96 16.42 -40.33
N GLU A 59 -31.09 15.72 -40.43
CA GLU A 59 -32.22 15.94 -39.51
C GLU A 59 -32.10 15.23 -38.14
N SER A 60 -31.59 14.00 -38.07
CA SER A 60 -31.61 13.20 -36.83
C SER A 60 -30.43 13.45 -35.89
N TYR A 61 -29.38 14.15 -36.34
CA TYR A 61 -28.10 14.23 -35.60
C TYR A 61 -27.88 15.51 -34.80
N LYS A 62 -28.81 16.49 -34.80
CA LYS A 62 -28.65 17.69 -33.97
C LYS A 62 -28.53 17.33 -32.48
N TYR A 63 -29.42 16.46 -32.00
CA TYR A 63 -29.40 15.96 -30.62
C TYR A 63 -28.20 15.05 -30.36
N VAL A 64 -27.88 14.16 -31.31
CA VAL A 64 -26.73 13.23 -31.19
C VAL A 64 -25.41 13.99 -31.02
N ARG A 65 -25.19 15.08 -31.77
CA ARG A 65 -23.97 15.89 -31.62
C ARG A 65 -23.84 16.53 -30.25
N VAL A 66 -24.94 17.07 -29.71
CA VAL A 66 -24.96 17.65 -28.37
C VAL A 66 -24.67 16.56 -27.33
N SER A 67 -25.35 15.42 -27.42
CA SER A 67 -25.14 14.30 -26.50
C SER A 67 -23.71 13.74 -26.52
N ILE A 68 -23.03 13.76 -27.67
CA ILE A 68 -21.63 13.33 -27.77
C ILE A 68 -20.71 14.30 -27.05
N VAL A 69 -20.91 15.61 -27.21
CA VAL A 69 -20.09 16.63 -26.54
C VAL A 69 -20.30 16.56 -25.02
N GLU A 70 -21.56 16.48 -24.57
CA GLU A 70 -21.87 16.32 -23.15
C GLU A 70 -21.26 15.03 -22.57
N LEU A 71 -21.40 13.91 -23.29
CA LEU A 71 -20.81 12.65 -22.88
C LEU A 71 -19.28 12.74 -22.81
N TYR A 72 -18.65 13.42 -23.77
CA TYR A 72 -17.20 13.64 -23.77
C TYR A 72 -16.74 14.42 -22.53
N GLU A 73 -17.39 15.53 -22.19
CA GLU A 73 -17.07 16.32 -21.00
C GLU A 73 -17.23 15.51 -19.71
N LYS A 74 -18.30 14.71 -19.62
CA LYS A 74 -18.56 13.85 -18.47
C LYS A 74 -17.49 12.75 -18.35
N ILE A 75 -16.99 12.23 -19.46
CA ILE A 75 -15.93 11.21 -19.47
C ILE A 75 -14.58 11.80 -19.08
N GLN A 76 -14.25 13.03 -19.50
CA GLN A 76 -13.03 13.69 -19.02
C GLN A 76 -13.03 13.80 -17.49
N LYS A 77 -14.16 14.23 -16.89
CA LYS A 77 -14.33 14.27 -15.43
C LYS A 77 -14.20 12.89 -14.80
N LEU A 78 -14.79 11.87 -15.41
CA LEU A 78 -14.71 10.49 -14.91
C LEU A 78 -13.26 9.97 -14.91
N ILE A 79 -12.47 10.28 -15.96
CA ILE A 79 -11.06 9.91 -16.05
C ILE A 79 -10.24 10.60 -14.95
N GLU A 80 -10.44 11.90 -14.74
CA GLU A 80 -9.77 12.65 -13.68
C GLU A 80 -10.14 12.11 -12.28
N ALA A 81 -11.42 11.84 -12.04
CA ALA A 81 -11.89 11.25 -10.78
C ALA A 81 -11.28 9.86 -10.55
N ALA A 82 -11.23 9.03 -11.59
CA ALA A 82 -10.59 7.71 -11.52
C ALA A 82 -9.09 7.82 -11.23
N HIS A 83 -8.41 8.84 -11.75
CA HIS A 83 -7.01 9.11 -11.40
C HIS A 83 -6.86 9.42 -9.91
N LEU A 84 -7.66 10.34 -9.35
CA LEU A 84 -7.63 10.67 -7.92
C LEU A 84 -7.90 9.45 -7.03
N ILE A 85 -8.92 8.64 -7.36
CA ILE A 85 -9.26 7.41 -6.63
C ILE A 85 -8.06 6.44 -6.64
N ASN A 86 -7.39 6.30 -7.78
CA ASN A 86 -6.22 5.44 -7.90
C ASN A 86 -5.02 5.95 -7.09
N GLU A 87 -4.79 7.27 -7.06
CA GLU A 87 -3.74 7.87 -6.22
C GLU A 87 -4.03 7.69 -4.72
N GLU A 88 -5.29 7.84 -4.29
CA GLU A 88 -5.70 7.52 -2.91
C GLU A 88 -5.47 6.05 -2.58
N TYR A 89 -5.80 5.15 -3.51
CA TYR A 89 -5.58 3.72 -3.33
C TYR A 89 -4.10 3.37 -3.18
N LYS A 90 -3.22 3.96 -4.01
CA LYS A 90 -1.76 3.80 -3.90
C LYS A 90 -1.25 4.26 -2.54
N LYS A 91 -1.65 5.47 -2.10
CA LYS A 91 -1.27 6.01 -0.78
C LYS A 91 -1.70 5.09 0.36
N LYS A 92 -2.95 4.60 0.34
CA LYS A 92 -3.45 3.65 1.33
C LYS A 92 -2.65 2.35 1.36
N LYS A 93 -2.27 1.84 0.17
CA LYS A 93 -1.45 0.63 0.05
C LYS A 93 -0.03 0.83 0.59
N GLU A 94 0.59 1.97 0.31
CA GLU A 94 1.92 2.33 0.81
C GLU A 94 1.93 2.44 2.35
N LEU A 95 0.92 3.10 2.92
CA LEU A 95 0.77 3.22 4.38
C LEU A 95 0.61 1.87 5.08
N GLN A 96 -0.17 0.96 4.49
CA GLN A 96 -0.32 -0.41 5.03
C GLN A 96 1.00 -1.18 4.99
N VAL A 97 1.83 -0.97 3.96
CA VAL A 97 3.14 -1.61 3.87
C VAL A 97 4.10 -1.04 4.92
N SER A 98 4.11 0.28 5.15
CA SER A 98 4.96 0.90 6.18
C SER A 98 4.59 0.46 7.60
N GLU A 99 3.29 0.40 7.94
CA GLU A 99 2.84 -0.04 9.26
C GLU A 99 3.26 -1.50 9.54
N VAL A 100 3.13 -2.38 8.55
CA VAL A 100 3.54 -3.79 8.68
C VAL A 100 5.05 -3.92 8.87
N THR A 101 5.86 -3.12 8.15
CA THR A 101 7.31 -3.12 8.35
C THR A 101 7.72 -2.56 9.71
N ASP A 102 7.06 -1.51 10.19
CA ASP A 102 7.36 -0.90 11.49
C ASP A 102 7.03 -1.86 12.64
N ILE A 103 5.91 -2.58 12.57
CA ILE A 103 5.54 -3.63 13.54
C ILE A 103 6.54 -4.80 13.51
N GLN A 104 7.02 -5.20 12.33
CA GLN A 104 8.06 -6.23 12.21
C GLN A 104 9.38 -5.78 12.81
N HIS A 105 9.81 -4.54 12.58
CA HIS A 105 11.02 -3.99 13.18
C HIS A 105 10.92 -3.91 14.72
N LEU A 106 9.79 -3.47 15.26
CA LEU A 106 9.56 -3.38 16.71
C LEU A 106 9.53 -4.77 17.38
N SER A 107 8.84 -5.75 16.79
CA SER A 107 8.78 -7.12 17.32
C SER A 107 10.15 -7.82 17.28
N ASN A 108 10.92 -7.62 16.21
CA ASN A 108 12.27 -8.17 16.07
C ASN A 108 13.27 -7.51 17.03
N PHE A 109 13.13 -6.21 17.29
CA PHE A 109 13.94 -5.49 18.28
C PHE A 109 13.79 -6.08 19.68
N GLY A 110 12.54 -6.30 20.13
CA GLY A 110 12.24 -6.93 21.42
C GLY A 110 12.80 -8.35 21.56
N LYS A 111 12.70 -9.16 20.50
CA LYS A 111 13.23 -10.54 20.47
C LYS A 111 14.75 -10.59 20.53
N SER A 112 15.44 -9.62 19.90
CA SER A 112 16.90 -9.53 19.94
C SER A 112 17.44 -9.17 21.33
N ASN A 113 16.78 -8.23 22.02
CA ASN A 113 17.18 -7.81 23.36
C ASN A 113 16.95 -8.89 24.41
N MET A 114 15.83 -9.63 24.31
CA MET A 114 15.58 -10.78 25.17
C MET A 114 16.60 -11.90 24.95
N LYS A 115 16.97 -12.21 23.70
CA LYS A 115 18.02 -13.19 23.39
C LYS A 115 19.38 -12.78 23.97
N LYS A 116 19.77 -11.50 23.84
CA LYS A 116 21.02 -10.96 24.43
C LYS A 116 21.01 -11.02 25.96
N LYS A 117 19.86 -10.74 26.59
CA LYS A 117 19.73 -10.83 28.05
C LYS A 117 19.82 -12.28 28.52
N LEU A 118 19.18 -13.21 27.81
CA LEU A 118 19.20 -14.63 28.13
C LEU A 118 20.59 -15.24 27.96
N SER A 119 21.32 -14.89 26.89
CA SER A 119 22.70 -15.36 26.70
C SER A 119 23.62 -14.86 27.80
N LYS A 120 23.48 -13.60 28.24
CA LYS A 120 24.24 -13.05 29.36
C LYS A 120 23.95 -13.78 30.67
N LEU A 121 22.69 -14.11 30.94
CA LEU A 121 22.29 -14.89 32.12
C LEU A 121 22.83 -16.33 32.08
N LEU A 122 22.81 -16.98 30.92
CA LEU A 122 23.37 -18.32 30.74
C LEU A 122 24.88 -18.34 30.97
N GLN A 123 25.62 -17.34 30.47
CA GLN A 123 27.06 -17.22 30.70
C GLN A 123 27.40 -17.05 32.18
N ILE A 124 26.65 -16.21 32.91
CA ILE A 124 26.83 -16.04 34.35
C ILE A 124 26.58 -17.36 35.09
N ARG A 125 25.52 -18.09 34.73
CA ARG A 125 25.17 -19.35 35.40
C ARG A 125 26.18 -20.46 35.13
N LEU A 126 26.72 -20.52 33.91
CA LEU A 126 27.80 -21.46 33.57
C LEU A 126 29.08 -21.15 34.35
N SER A 127 29.43 -19.87 34.53
CA SER A 127 30.62 -19.49 35.31
C SER A 127 30.46 -19.81 36.80
N GLN A 128 29.28 -19.57 37.38
CA GLN A 128 28.98 -19.92 38.78
C GLN A 128 29.01 -21.43 39.01
N ASN A 129 28.43 -22.22 38.10
CA ASN A 129 28.45 -23.67 38.20
C ASN A 129 29.86 -24.26 38.07
N ALA A 130 30.72 -23.69 37.21
CA ALA A 130 32.11 -24.08 37.10
C ALA A 130 32.89 -23.76 38.38
N PHE A 131 32.63 -22.60 39.00
CA PHE A 131 33.24 -22.21 40.27
C PHE A 131 32.85 -23.17 41.40
N THR A 132 31.58 -23.50 41.54
CA THR A 132 31.11 -24.45 42.57
C THR A 132 31.69 -25.85 42.39
N ARG A 133 31.80 -26.34 41.13
CA ARG A 133 32.44 -27.64 40.87
C ARG A 133 33.92 -27.65 41.21
N CYS A 134 34.64 -26.55 40.98
CA CYS A 134 36.07 -26.45 41.29
C CYS A 134 36.31 -26.42 42.81
N VAL A 135 35.47 -25.69 43.56
CA VAL A 135 35.54 -25.63 45.03
C VAL A 135 35.29 -27.01 45.65
N ILE A 136 34.28 -27.74 45.17
CA ILE A 136 33.99 -29.10 45.66
C ILE A 136 35.16 -30.05 45.35
N LEU A 137 35.72 -29.99 44.12
CA LEU A 137 36.88 -30.82 43.75
C LEU A 137 38.12 -30.52 44.61
N MET A 138 38.38 -29.23 44.91
CA MET A 138 39.49 -28.84 45.80
C MET A 138 39.27 -29.31 47.24
N GLN A 139 38.04 -29.27 47.76
CA GLN A 139 37.71 -29.78 49.08
C GLN A 139 37.87 -31.31 49.16
N THR A 140 37.42 -32.06 48.14
CA THR A 140 37.59 -33.52 48.11
C THR A 140 39.05 -33.93 47.97
N ALA A 141 39.85 -33.20 47.18
CA ALA A 141 41.29 -33.50 47.03
C ALA A 141 42.07 -33.27 48.33
N ASN A 142 41.77 -32.20 49.07
CA ASN A 142 42.38 -31.95 50.38
C ASN A 142 41.99 -33.01 51.43
N MET A 143 40.76 -33.53 51.35
CA MET A 143 40.28 -34.58 52.26
C MET A 143 40.97 -35.93 52.00
N SER A 144 41.24 -36.26 50.74
CA SER A 144 42.02 -37.45 50.35
C SER A 144 43.51 -37.34 50.73
N LEU A 145 44.12 -36.16 50.61
CA LEU A 145 45.51 -35.92 51.05
C LEU A 145 45.67 -36.05 52.56
N ASN A 146 44.73 -35.54 53.35
CA ASN A 146 44.77 -35.68 54.81
C ASN A 146 44.59 -37.14 55.30
N MET A 147 43.91 -37.98 54.51
CA MET A 147 43.79 -39.42 54.78
C MET A 147 45.09 -40.19 54.50
N ILE A 148 45.89 -39.78 53.50
CA ILE A 148 47.14 -40.46 53.12
C ILE A 148 48.30 -40.08 54.07
N ILE A 149 48.28 -38.88 54.67
CA ILE A 149 49.32 -38.41 55.60
C ILE A 149 49.09 -38.96 57.04
N SER A 150 47.93 -39.56 57.32
CA SER A 150 47.56 -40.09 58.64
C SER A 150 47.59 -41.63 58.75
N SER A 151 48.27 -42.33 57.83
CA SER A 151 48.57 -43.78 57.90
C SER A 151 50.07 -44.00 57.85
#